data_AF-A0A9N7ZDJ3-F1
#
_entry.id   AF-A0A9N7ZDJ3-F1
#
_cell.length_a   1.000
_cell.length_b   1.000
_cell.length_c   1.000
_cell.angle_alpha   90.00
_cell.angle_beta   90.00
_cell.angle_gamma   90.00
#
_symmetry.space_group_name_H-M   'P 1'
#
loop_
_entity.id
_entity.type
_entity.pdbx_description
1 polymer ?
#
loop_
_entity_poly.entity_id
_entity_poly.type
_entity_poly.pdbx_seq_one_letter_code
_entity_poly.pdbx_strand_id
1 'polypeptide(L)'
;MRGRGGGGGGGGGERQGQGRRESQRGDGPRERAEGREHRQWGKVDGRESEGVRRREEGKMDSDSGEQSDGDLCPGQESFNSRSLALQAQKKILSKMATMVVANMLTDDTSSEILDELYKASREFTKSKKEAHKIIKDVIKIALKIGILYRNHQFSPDELDTVERFKKKMNQAAMTAVSFYEVEYTFDRNILSELLLECRDLLHGLVEQHLTARSHARIDHVFNHFAAGDFLAELYGDGEEYRLSLRKICNGVNKLLDEGTL
;
A
#
# COMPACT_ATOMS: atom_id res chain seq x y z
N MET A 1 -35.16 5.90 72.13
CA MET A 1 -35.06 4.44 71.84
C MET A 1 -33.57 4.08 71.96
N ARG A 2 -33.07 3.43 73.03
CA ARG A 2 -32.96 1.96 73.28
C ARG A 2 -32.57 1.19 72.00
N GLY A 3 -31.54 0.34 71.91
CA GLY A 3 -30.58 -0.29 72.85
C GLY A 3 -29.33 -0.77 72.06
N ARG A 4 -28.14 -0.97 72.69
CA ARG A 4 -27.60 -2.16 73.39
C ARG A 4 -27.23 -3.39 72.52
N GLY A 5 -25.98 -3.83 72.66
CA GLY A 5 -25.46 -5.21 72.49
C GLY A 5 -24.32 -5.31 71.47
N GLY A 6 -23.10 -5.82 71.71
CA GLY A 6 -22.49 -6.52 72.85
C GLY A 6 -21.87 -7.87 72.43
N GLY A 7 -20.54 -8.02 72.62
CA GLY A 7 -19.78 -9.30 72.70
C GLY A 7 -19.30 -9.91 71.37
N GLY A 8 -18.10 -10.51 71.22
CA GLY A 8 -17.02 -10.86 72.15
C GLY A 8 -16.51 -12.29 71.90
N GLY A 9 -15.18 -12.45 71.70
CA GLY A 9 -14.39 -13.71 71.81
C GLY A 9 -14.60 -14.77 70.71
N GLY A 10 -13.66 -15.63 70.30
CA GLY A 10 -12.32 -15.99 70.75
C GLY A 10 -11.99 -17.42 70.25
N GLY A 11 -10.69 -17.75 70.10
CA GLY A 11 -10.16 -19.10 69.83
C GLY A 11 -9.80 -19.34 68.35
N GLY A 12 -8.59 -19.75 67.95
CA GLY A 12 -7.56 -20.52 68.64
C GLY A 12 -7.40 -21.86 67.91
N GLY A 13 -6.26 -22.10 67.26
CA GLY A 13 -6.04 -23.35 66.52
C GLY A 13 -4.74 -23.39 65.71
N GLU A 14 -3.59 -23.37 66.38
CA GLU A 14 -2.31 -23.82 65.83
C GLU A 14 -2.32 -25.35 65.65
N ARG A 15 -1.80 -25.85 64.51
CA ARG A 15 -1.06 -27.14 64.47
C ARG A 15 0.05 -27.10 63.43
N GLN A 16 1.23 -27.47 63.91
CA GLN A 16 2.53 -27.63 63.25
C GLN A 16 2.69 -29.05 62.67
N GLY A 17 3.70 -29.22 61.80
CA GLY A 17 4.36 -30.50 61.46
C GLY A 17 4.75 -30.58 59.97
N GLN A 18 5.92 -30.09 59.51
CA GLN A 18 7.29 -30.65 59.53
C GLN A 18 7.51 -32.02 58.85
N GLY A 19 8.47 -32.04 57.90
CA GLY A 19 9.30 -33.20 57.48
C GLY A 19 9.34 -33.40 55.95
N ARG A 20 10.30 -32.86 55.18
CA ARG A 20 11.75 -33.17 54.95
C ARG A 20 12.06 -34.27 53.89
N ARG A 21 12.87 -33.84 52.89
CA ARG A 21 13.97 -34.54 52.13
C ARG A 21 13.50 -35.54 51.05
N GLU A 22 14.11 -35.73 49.85
CA GLU A 22 15.46 -35.63 49.26
C GLU A 22 15.32 -35.38 47.73
N SER A 23 16.12 -34.56 47.01
CA SER A 23 17.52 -34.71 46.50
C SER A 23 17.76 -35.80 45.44
N GLN A 24 18.00 -35.38 44.18
CA GLN A 24 18.92 -35.95 43.16
C GLN A 24 18.93 -34.95 41.97
N ARG A 25 19.95 -34.11 41.75
CA ARG A 25 21.29 -34.31 41.13
C ARG A 25 21.29 -35.11 39.83
N GLY A 26 21.67 -34.43 38.75
CA GLY A 26 22.13 -34.97 37.47
C GLY A 26 22.84 -33.88 36.66
N ASP A 27 24.17 -33.92 36.67
CA ASP A 27 25.11 -33.07 35.92
C ASP A 27 25.09 -33.37 34.40
N GLY A 28 25.58 -32.41 33.59
CA GLY A 28 25.61 -32.41 32.10
C GLY A 28 26.59 -33.41 31.44
N PRO A 29 26.92 -33.22 30.13
CA PRO A 29 27.88 -32.18 29.75
C PRO A 29 27.63 -31.47 28.40
N ARG A 30 28.42 -30.40 28.21
CA ARG A 30 28.62 -29.56 27.02
C ARG A 30 29.25 -30.33 25.86
N GLU A 31 28.93 -29.94 24.63
CA GLU A 31 29.88 -30.00 23.51
C GLU A 31 29.65 -28.88 22.49
N ARG A 32 30.76 -28.41 21.91
CA ARG A 32 30.96 -27.19 21.13
C ARG A 32 31.72 -27.59 19.86
N ALA A 33 31.24 -27.23 18.67
CA ALA A 33 32.01 -27.15 17.42
C ALA A 33 31.13 -26.39 16.41
N GLU A 34 31.45 -25.15 16.02
CA GLU A 34 32.40 -24.74 14.97
C GLU A 34 32.11 -25.33 13.58
N GLY A 35 31.79 -24.45 12.63
CA GLY A 35 31.63 -24.76 11.21
C GLY A 35 31.41 -23.49 10.39
N ARG A 36 32.50 -22.81 10.04
CA ARG A 36 32.54 -21.72 9.06
C ARG A 36 32.29 -22.29 7.67
N GLU A 37 31.49 -21.62 6.84
CA GLU A 37 31.74 -21.59 5.39
C GLU A 37 31.43 -20.21 4.81
N HIS A 38 32.51 -19.60 4.31
CA HIS A 38 32.51 -18.53 3.33
C HIS A 38 31.80 -18.99 2.05
N ARG A 39 30.89 -18.17 1.50
CA ARG A 39 30.66 -18.16 0.04
C ARG A 39 30.82 -16.76 -0.52
N GLN A 40 31.91 -16.68 -1.26
CA GLN A 40 32.41 -15.62 -2.10
C GLN A 40 31.39 -15.28 -3.20
N TRP A 41 30.90 -14.03 -3.22
CA TRP A 41 30.22 -13.48 -4.39
C TRP A 41 31.26 -12.94 -5.36
N GLY A 42 31.46 -13.66 -6.46
CA GLY A 42 32.29 -13.25 -7.58
C GLY A 42 31.63 -12.10 -8.35
N LYS A 43 32.42 -11.05 -8.60
CA LYS A 43 32.23 -10.06 -9.66
C LYS A 43 32.14 -10.76 -11.02
N VAL A 44 31.24 -10.30 -11.90
CA VAL A 44 31.50 -10.24 -13.34
C VAL A 44 30.95 -8.94 -13.89
N ASP A 45 31.87 -8.13 -14.40
CA ASP A 45 31.68 -6.91 -15.18
C ASP A 45 31.02 -7.21 -16.54
N GLY A 46 30.36 -6.19 -17.09
CA GLY A 46 29.69 -6.25 -18.38
C GLY A 46 30.62 -6.27 -19.60
N ARG A 47 30.02 -6.52 -20.76
CA ARG A 47 30.28 -5.75 -21.98
C ARG A 47 29.25 -6.05 -23.05
N GLU A 48 28.91 -4.99 -23.76
CA GLU A 48 28.18 -4.92 -25.04
C GLU A 48 28.82 -5.82 -26.11
N SER A 49 28.04 -6.19 -27.13
CA SER A 49 28.47 -6.11 -28.52
C SER A 49 27.29 -6.25 -29.49
N GLU A 50 27.26 -5.32 -30.43
CA GLU A 50 26.48 -5.28 -31.67
C GLU A 50 26.90 -6.40 -32.65
N GLY A 51 26.05 -6.68 -33.64
CA GLY A 51 26.35 -7.56 -34.78
C GLY A 51 25.17 -7.59 -35.76
N VAL A 52 25.10 -6.69 -36.76
CA VAL A 52 25.71 -6.75 -38.11
C VAL A 52 24.76 -7.28 -39.18
N ARG A 53 24.80 -6.57 -40.32
CA ARG A 53 23.94 -6.59 -41.51
C ARG A 53 24.31 -7.69 -42.53
N ARG A 54 23.37 -7.85 -43.49
CA ARG A 54 23.50 -8.25 -44.91
C ARG A 54 23.66 -9.73 -45.28
N ARG A 55 22.75 -10.21 -46.14
CA ARG A 55 23.08 -10.58 -47.54
C ARG A 55 21.83 -10.62 -48.45
N GLU A 56 21.99 -9.96 -49.61
CA GLU A 56 21.37 -10.19 -50.93
C GLU A 56 21.46 -11.69 -51.34
N GLU A 57 20.76 -12.30 -52.30
CA GLU A 57 19.89 -11.97 -53.44
C GLU A 57 19.42 -13.34 -54.00
N GLY A 58 18.34 -13.40 -54.78
CA GLY A 58 18.09 -14.62 -55.56
C GLY A 58 16.74 -14.76 -56.28
N LYS A 59 16.76 -14.37 -57.56
CA LYS A 59 16.10 -15.04 -58.70
C LYS A 59 14.70 -14.56 -59.15
N MET A 60 14.73 -13.83 -60.27
CA MET A 60 13.66 -13.66 -61.27
C MET A 60 13.54 -14.94 -62.13
N ASP A 61 12.32 -15.27 -62.56
CA ASP A 61 12.00 -15.77 -63.91
C ASP A 61 10.47 -15.59 -64.19
N SER A 62 10.17 -14.83 -65.26
CA SER A 62 9.07 -14.81 -66.27
C SER A 62 7.82 -15.69 -66.10
N ASP A 63 6.62 -15.45 -66.64
CA ASP A 63 5.91 -14.42 -67.44
C ASP A 63 4.51 -15.04 -67.70
N SER A 64 3.48 -14.22 -67.99
CA SER A 64 2.26 -14.47 -68.78
C SER A 64 0.93 -14.12 -68.09
N GLY A 65 0.19 -13.14 -68.68
CA GLY A 65 -1.27 -13.27 -68.84
C GLY A 65 -2.20 -12.19 -68.25
N GLU A 66 -2.09 -10.97 -68.76
CA GLU A 66 -3.16 -10.03 -69.18
C GLU A 66 -4.43 -9.72 -68.32
N GLN A 67 -4.68 -8.39 -68.25
CA GLN A 67 -5.95 -7.64 -68.22
C GLN A 67 -6.74 -7.51 -66.90
N SER A 68 -6.54 -6.37 -66.23
CA SER A 68 -7.67 -5.53 -65.78
C SER A 68 -7.21 -4.07 -65.73
N ASP A 69 -8.00 -3.21 -66.34
CA ASP A 69 -7.79 -1.78 -66.52
C ASP A 69 -7.40 -1.04 -65.23
N GLY A 70 -6.46 -0.11 -65.41
CA GLY A 70 -6.02 0.78 -64.36
C GLY A 70 -7.11 1.75 -63.92
N ASP A 71 -7.26 1.86 -62.60
CA ASP A 71 -7.18 3.16 -61.95
C ASP A 71 -6.55 2.98 -60.55
N LEU A 72 -5.23 3.14 -60.50
CA LEU A 72 -4.50 3.33 -59.25
C LEU A 72 -4.78 4.75 -58.77
N CYS A 73 -5.86 4.93 -57.98
CA CYS A 73 -5.89 6.04 -57.05
C CYS A 73 -5.24 5.54 -55.75
N PRO A 74 -4.00 5.96 -55.42
CA PRO A 74 -3.43 5.61 -54.14
C PRO A 74 -4.37 6.23 -53.11
N GLY A 75 -4.93 5.40 -52.23
CA GLY A 75 -5.74 5.88 -51.12
C GLY A 75 -4.94 6.96 -50.41
N GLN A 76 -5.33 8.23 -50.61
CA GLN A 76 -4.87 9.31 -49.76
C GLN A 76 -5.37 8.93 -48.38
N GLU A 77 -4.51 8.33 -47.56
CA GLU A 77 -4.66 8.43 -46.13
C GLU A 77 -4.74 9.93 -45.84
N SER A 78 -5.98 10.39 -45.65
CA SER A 78 -6.28 11.79 -45.51
C SER A 78 -5.67 12.21 -44.18
N PHE A 79 -4.49 12.81 -44.23
CA PHE A 79 -3.79 13.29 -43.04
C PHE A 79 -4.68 14.33 -42.35
N ASN A 80 -5.32 13.91 -41.27
CA ASN A 80 -6.23 14.74 -40.52
C ASN A 80 -5.45 15.48 -39.43
N SER A 81 -4.95 16.67 -39.80
CA SER A 81 -4.24 17.56 -38.88
C SER A 81 -5.06 17.92 -37.64
N ARG A 82 -6.40 17.94 -37.75
CA ARG A 82 -7.32 18.16 -36.62
C ARG A 82 -7.30 17.00 -35.63
N SER A 83 -7.29 15.74 -36.09
CA SER A 83 -7.19 14.60 -35.17
C SER A 83 -5.81 14.52 -34.51
N LEU A 84 -4.74 14.86 -35.24
CA LEU A 84 -3.38 14.93 -34.66
C LEU A 84 -3.27 16.06 -33.62
N ALA A 85 -3.82 17.23 -33.92
CA ALA A 85 -3.87 18.35 -32.98
C ALA A 85 -4.68 18.00 -31.72
N LEU A 86 -5.83 17.32 -31.87
CA LEU A 86 -6.63 16.84 -30.74
C LEU A 86 -5.90 15.78 -29.90
N GLN A 87 -5.16 14.86 -30.52
CA GLN A 87 -4.33 13.89 -29.81
C GLN A 87 -3.19 14.57 -29.05
N ALA A 88 -2.51 15.55 -29.67
CA ALA A 88 -1.47 16.34 -29.03
C ALA A 88 -2.02 17.15 -27.85
N GLN A 89 -3.16 17.82 -28.02
CA GLN A 89 -3.85 18.58 -26.97
C GLN A 89 -4.25 17.66 -25.80
N LYS A 90 -4.88 16.51 -26.08
CA LYS A 90 -5.23 15.51 -25.06
C LYS A 90 -4.00 15.03 -24.28
N LYS A 91 -2.87 14.80 -24.97
CA LYS A 91 -1.63 14.37 -24.35
C LYS A 91 -1.02 15.44 -23.44
N ILE A 92 -1.07 16.71 -23.84
CA ILE A 92 -0.58 17.82 -23.01
C ILE A 92 -1.46 18.01 -21.77
N LEU A 93 -2.79 18.05 -21.93
CA LEU A 93 -3.73 18.20 -20.81
C LEU A 93 -3.61 17.05 -19.80
N SER A 94 -3.52 15.81 -20.29
CA SER A 94 -3.33 14.63 -19.43
C SER A 94 -2.01 14.69 -18.66
N LYS A 95 -0.91 15.15 -19.28
CA LYS A 95 0.37 15.37 -18.60
C LYS A 95 0.28 16.44 -17.51
N MET A 96 -0.37 17.57 -17.79
CA MET A 96 -0.52 18.65 -16.81
C MET A 96 -1.40 18.23 -15.62
N ALA A 97 -2.51 17.53 -15.86
CA ALA A 97 -3.35 16.99 -14.80
C ALA A 97 -2.57 15.99 -13.92
N THR A 98 -1.78 15.12 -14.56
CA THR A 98 -0.92 14.18 -13.84
C THR A 98 0.11 14.90 -12.97
N MET A 99 0.76 15.97 -13.49
CA MET A 99 1.75 16.73 -12.73
C MET A 99 1.16 17.39 -11.49
N VAL A 100 -0.04 17.98 -11.57
CA VAL A 100 -0.62 18.65 -10.39
C VAL A 100 -1.01 17.65 -9.31
N VAL A 101 -1.59 16.51 -9.68
CA VAL A 101 -1.91 15.46 -8.70
C VAL A 101 -0.63 14.83 -8.15
N ALA A 102 0.41 14.68 -8.98
CA ALA A 102 1.72 14.21 -8.52
C ALA A 102 2.36 15.19 -7.51
N ASN A 103 2.21 16.50 -7.72
CA ASN A 103 2.72 17.51 -6.78
C ASN A 103 2.09 17.39 -5.39
N MET A 104 0.82 16.96 -5.30
CA MET A 104 0.14 16.66 -4.03
C MET A 104 0.66 15.37 -3.38
N LEU A 105 1.27 14.46 -4.14
CA LEU A 105 1.90 13.26 -3.56
C LEU A 105 3.38 13.49 -3.22
N THR A 106 3.96 14.57 -3.73
CA THR A 106 5.35 14.96 -3.47
C THR A 106 5.47 16.14 -2.52
N ASP A 107 4.38 16.56 -1.87
CA ASP A 107 4.51 17.46 -0.74
C ASP A 107 5.27 16.75 0.41
N ASP A 108 5.99 17.51 1.21
CA ASP A 108 6.88 16.96 2.23
C ASP A 108 6.14 16.08 3.24
N THR A 109 4.87 16.40 3.56
CA THR A 109 4.06 15.65 4.52
C THR A 109 3.59 14.33 3.93
N SER A 110 2.95 14.37 2.75
CA SER A 110 2.45 13.16 2.08
C SER A 110 3.59 12.20 1.72
N SER A 111 4.73 12.73 1.29
CA SER A 111 5.91 11.91 0.97
C SER A 111 6.51 11.23 2.21
N GLU A 112 6.61 11.91 3.35
CA GLU A 112 7.07 11.28 4.59
C GLU A 112 6.10 10.18 5.07
N ILE A 113 4.79 10.40 4.99
CA ILE A 113 3.80 9.36 5.31
C ILE A 113 3.98 8.13 4.41
N LEU A 114 4.11 8.32 3.10
CA LEU A 114 4.31 7.22 2.14
C LEU A 114 5.61 6.45 2.41
N ASP A 115 6.69 7.14 2.80
CA ASP A 115 7.96 6.53 3.15
C ASP A 115 7.88 5.70 4.43
N GLU A 116 7.14 6.14 5.44
CA GLU A 116 6.95 5.39 6.67
C GLU A 116 5.98 4.22 6.48
N LEU A 117 4.93 4.37 5.68
CA LEU A 117 4.08 3.26 5.23
C LEU A 117 4.89 2.21 4.46
N TYR A 118 5.84 2.64 3.63
CA TYR A 118 6.77 1.75 2.95
C TYR A 118 7.63 0.97 3.95
N LYS A 119 8.22 1.64 4.94
CA LYS A 119 9.07 1.01 5.96
C LYS A 119 8.30 -0.02 6.77
N ALA A 120 7.14 0.36 7.30
CA ALA A 120 6.25 -0.56 8.03
C ALA A 120 5.84 -1.76 7.17
N SER A 121 5.46 -1.53 5.91
CA SER A 121 5.08 -2.62 5.01
C SER A 121 6.25 -3.55 4.67
N ARG A 122 7.45 -2.99 4.50
CA ARG A 122 8.67 -3.77 4.24
C ARG A 122 9.02 -4.63 5.44
N GLU A 123 8.93 -4.06 6.64
CA GLU A 123 9.20 -4.77 7.88
C GLU A 123 8.17 -5.88 8.10
N PHE A 124 6.90 -5.65 7.79
CA PHE A 124 5.86 -6.68 7.96
C PHE A 124 5.98 -7.82 6.94
N THR A 125 6.05 -7.48 5.65
CA THR A 125 6.09 -8.47 4.56
C THR A 125 7.43 -9.19 4.44
N LYS A 126 8.48 -8.69 5.12
CA LYS A 126 9.88 -9.09 4.93
C LYS A 126 10.31 -9.07 3.46
N SER A 127 9.67 -8.23 2.64
CA SER A 127 9.85 -8.19 1.19
C SER A 127 9.92 -6.76 0.66
N LYS A 128 11.14 -6.33 0.28
CA LYS A 128 11.35 -5.04 -0.40
C LYS A 128 10.53 -4.91 -1.68
N LYS A 129 10.36 -6.03 -2.41
CA LYS A 129 9.62 -6.07 -3.68
C LYS A 129 8.13 -5.83 -3.43
N GLU A 130 7.56 -6.46 -2.41
CA GLU A 130 6.14 -6.33 -2.11
C GLU A 130 5.80 -4.97 -1.53
N ALA A 131 6.59 -4.47 -0.58
CA ALA A 131 6.43 -3.11 -0.05
C ALA A 131 6.50 -2.04 -1.15
N HIS A 132 7.45 -2.14 -2.09
CA HIS A 132 7.50 -1.23 -3.24
C HIS A 132 6.27 -1.33 -4.12
N LYS A 133 5.70 -2.52 -4.29
CA LYS A 133 4.52 -2.75 -5.11
C LYS A 133 3.29 -2.13 -4.46
N ILE A 134 3.10 -2.31 -3.15
CA ILE A 134 2.00 -1.70 -2.38
C ILE A 134 2.02 -0.18 -2.53
N ILE A 135 3.15 0.47 -2.25
CA ILE A 135 3.27 1.94 -2.32
C ILE A 135 3.13 2.45 -3.76
N LYS A 136 3.67 1.72 -4.74
CA LYS A 136 3.44 2.04 -6.16
C LYS A 136 1.97 1.98 -6.54
N ASP A 137 1.22 1.03 -5.98
CA ASP A 137 -0.20 0.89 -6.24
C ASP A 137 -1.00 2.01 -5.56
N VAL A 138 -0.65 2.42 -4.33
CA VAL A 138 -1.18 3.64 -3.68
C VAL A 138 -1.04 4.86 -4.60
N ILE A 139 0.20 5.15 -5.04
CA ILE A 139 0.50 6.30 -5.92
C ILE A 139 -0.30 6.22 -7.22
N LYS A 140 -0.39 5.04 -7.83
CA LYS A 140 -1.14 4.86 -9.09
C LYS A 140 -2.64 5.05 -8.95
N ILE A 141 -3.21 4.64 -7.82
CA ILE A 141 -4.64 4.81 -7.55
C ILE A 141 -4.93 6.29 -7.29
N ALA A 142 -4.16 6.94 -6.41
CA ALA A 142 -4.29 8.35 -6.09
C ALA A 142 -4.17 9.24 -7.34
N LEU A 143 -3.15 8.99 -8.19
CA LEU A 143 -3.00 9.71 -9.46
C LEU A 143 -4.21 9.54 -10.37
N LYS A 144 -4.73 8.32 -10.51
CA LYS A 144 -5.89 8.07 -11.39
C LYS A 144 -7.14 8.79 -10.89
N ILE A 145 -7.43 8.72 -9.60
CA ILE A 145 -8.59 9.38 -9.00
C ILE A 145 -8.45 10.90 -9.12
N GLY A 146 -7.28 11.46 -8.77
CA GLY A 146 -7.06 12.90 -8.89
C GLY A 146 -7.19 13.41 -10.33
N ILE A 147 -6.76 12.63 -11.32
CA ILE A 147 -6.95 12.97 -12.74
C ILE A 147 -8.44 12.94 -13.12
N LEU A 148 -9.20 11.93 -12.69
CA LEU A 148 -10.65 11.85 -12.94
C LEU A 148 -11.39 13.04 -12.31
N TYR A 149 -11.08 13.34 -11.05
CA TYR A 149 -11.66 14.45 -10.31
C TYR A 149 -11.37 15.79 -10.97
N ARG A 150 -10.09 16.07 -11.29
CA ARG A 150 -9.66 17.33 -11.91
C ARG A 150 -10.23 17.53 -13.31
N ASN A 151 -10.42 16.44 -14.06
CA ASN A 151 -10.99 16.51 -15.41
C ASN A 151 -12.53 16.45 -15.41
N HIS A 152 -13.17 16.60 -14.25
CA HIS A 152 -14.63 16.56 -14.08
C HIS A 152 -15.26 15.33 -14.75
N GLN A 153 -14.62 14.16 -14.60
CA GLN A 153 -15.10 12.91 -15.19
C GLN A 153 -16.18 12.24 -14.33
N PHE A 154 -16.31 12.62 -13.07
CA PHE A 154 -17.34 12.09 -12.18
C PHE A 154 -18.70 12.76 -12.42
N SER A 155 -19.73 11.93 -12.47
CA SER A 155 -21.14 12.31 -12.40
C SER A 155 -21.52 12.85 -11.01
N PRO A 156 -22.69 13.50 -10.85
CA PRO A 156 -23.15 13.98 -9.55
C PRO A 156 -23.21 12.88 -8.47
N ASP A 157 -23.73 11.68 -8.80
CA ASP A 157 -23.82 10.56 -7.86
C ASP A 157 -22.42 10.02 -7.45
N GLU A 158 -21.46 10.08 -8.37
CA GLU A 158 -20.06 9.75 -8.09
C GLU A 158 -19.40 10.82 -7.23
N LEU A 159 -19.71 12.11 -7.41
CA LEU A 159 -19.24 13.18 -6.54
C LEU A 159 -19.78 13.04 -5.11
N ASP A 160 -21.03 12.61 -4.93
CA ASP A 160 -21.55 12.24 -3.62
C ASP A 160 -20.76 11.06 -3.01
N THR A 161 -20.32 10.12 -3.84
CA THR A 161 -19.44 9.02 -3.41
C THR A 161 -18.05 9.54 -3.02
N VAL A 162 -17.51 10.54 -3.71
CA VAL A 162 -16.25 11.23 -3.33
C VAL A 162 -16.39 11.84 -1.93
N GLU A 163 -17.48 12.54 -1.64
CA GLU A 163 -17.68 13.13 -0.30
C GLU A 163 -17.86 12.08 0.78
N ARG A 164 -18.56 10.96 0.49
CA ARG A 164 -18.61 9.81 1.40
C ARG A 164 -17.23 9.20 1.65
N PHE A 165 -16.42 9.02 0.60
CA PHE A 165 -15.06 8.52 0.71
C PHE A 165 -14.19 9.44 1.56
N LYS A 166 -14.20 10.75 1.31
CA LYS A 166 -13.46 11.75 2.11
C LYS A 166 -13.86 11.69 3.58
N LYS A 167 -15.16 11.67 3.89
CA LYS A 167 -15.65 11.58 5.26
C LYS A 167 -15.17 10.29 5.94
N LYS A 168 -15.22 9.16 5.23
CA LYS A 168 -14.78 7.87 5.77
C LYS A 168 -13.27 7.81 5.98
N MET A 169 -12.49 8.36 5.05
CA MET A 169 -11.04 8.46 5.16
C MET A 169 -10.62 9.37 6.33
N ASN A 170 -11.29 10.50 6.51
CA ASN A 170 -11.10 11.36 7.69
C ASN A 170 -11.42 10.62 8.99
N GLN A 171 -12.51 9.84 9.02
CA GLN A 171 -12.84 9.01 10.18
C GLN A 171 -11.74 7.97 10.48
N ALA A 172 -11.24 7.27 9.45
CA ALA A 172 -10.17 6.30 9.60
C ALA A 172 -8.87 6.95 10.09
N ALA A 173 -8.51 8.13 9.56
CA ALA A 173 -7.34 8.90 9.99
C ALA A 173 -7.43 9.34 11.45
N MET A 174 -8.54 9.95 11.86
CA MET A 174 -8.76 10.35 13.26
C MET A 174 -8.71 9.14 14.19
N THR A 175 -9.28 8.01 13.78
CA THR A 175 -9.27 6.76 14.57
C THR A 175 -7.84 6.23 14.71
N ALA A 176 -7.06 6.20 13.63
CA ALA A 176 -5.67 5.75 13.64
C ALA A 176 -4.81 6.62 14.57
N VAL A 177 -4.94 7.95 14.51
CA VAL A 177 -4.27 8.86 15.44
C VAL A 177 -4.71 8.60 16.88
N SER A 178 -6.01 8.48 17.13
CA SER A 178 -6.55 8.28 18.49
C SER A 178 -6.02 6.98 19.12
N PHE A 179 -5.91 5.90 18.33
CA PHE A 179 -5.33 4.64 18.79
C PHE A 179 -3.83 4.73 19.10
N TYR A 180 -3.11 5.65 18.47
CA TYR A 180 -1.71 5.92 18.78
C TYR A 180 -1.53 6.81 20.02
N GLU A 181 -2.36 7.84 20.16
CA GLU A 181 -2.24 8.85 21.23
C GLU A 181 -2.80 8.37 22.57
N VAL A 182 -3.79 7.49 22.55
CA VAL A 182 -4.49 7.03 23.77
C VAL A 182 -4.17 5.56 24.04
N GLU A 183 -3.44 5.32 25.13
CA GLU A 183 -3.06 3.96 25.56
C GLU A 183 -4.26 3.04 25.76
N TYR A 184 -4.08 1.75 25.41
CA TYR A 184 -5.07 0.68 25.58
C TYR A 184 -6.39 0.86 24.83
N THR A 185 -6.47 1.77 23.85
CA THR A 185 -7.69 1.96 23.03
C THR A 185 -7.65 1.26 21.68
N PHE A 186 -6.47 0.80 21.24
CA PHE A 186 -6.30 0.19 19.93
C PHE A 186 -7.17 -1.06 19.75
N ASP A 187 -7.99 -1.03 18.69
CA ASP A 187 -8.74 -2.19 18.20
C ASP A 187 -8.50 -2.35 16.69
N ARG A 188 -7.77 -3.42 16.34
CA ARG A 188 -7.47 -3.76 14.94
C ARG A 188 -8.71 -3.97 14.08
N ASN A 189 -9.81 -4.47 14.64
CA ASN A 189 -11.01 -4.76 13.87
C ASN A 189 -11.70 -3.47 13.44
N ILE A 190 -11.79 -2.49 14.35
CA ILE A 190 -12.38 -1.18 14.07
C ILE A 190 -11.61 -0.48 12.94
N LEU A 191 -10.28 -0.42 13.05
CA LEU A 191 -9.47 0.24 12.02
C LEU A 191 -9.47 -0.55 10.70
N SER A 192 -9.46 -1.88 10.75
CA SER A 192 -9.59 -2.74 9.58
C SER A 192 -10.91 -2.48 8.84
N GLU A 193 -12.02 -2.49 9.57
CA GLU A 193 -13.36 -2.24 9.01
C GLU A 193 -13.44 -0.86 8.35
N LEU A 194 -12.96 0.19 9.01
CA LEU A 194 -12.93 1.54 8.42
C LEU A 194 -12.13 1.61 7.12
N LEU A 195 -10.98 0.93 7.07
CA LEU A 195 -10.16 0.86 5.85
C LEU A 195 -10.85 0.05 4.74
N LEU A 196 -11.56 -1.03 5.07
CA LEU A 196 -12.32 -1.81 4.10
C LEU A 196 -13.56 -1.05 3.59
N GLU A 197 -14.20 -0.24 4.42
CA GLU A 197 -15.26 0.68 3.95
C GLU A 197 -14.71 1.73 2.99
N CYS A 198 -13.51 2.28 3.26
CA CYS A 198 -12.81 3.14 2.31
C CYS A 198 -12.54 2.43 0.98
N ARG A 199 -12.12 1.15 1.02
CA ARG A 199 -11.89 0.31 -0.17
C ARG A 199 -13.16 0.20 -1.02
N ASP A 200 -14.28 -0.13 -0.38
CA ASP A 200 -15.54 -0.41 -1.07
C ASP A 200 -16.12 0.87 -1.70
N LEU A 201 -16.04 2.00 -1.00
CA LEU A 201 -16.37 3.32 -1.57
C LEU A 201 -15.49 3.65 -2.78
N LEU A 202 -14.20 3.32 -2.71
CA LEU A 202 -13.26 3.57 -3.80
C LEU A 202 -13.53 2.69 -5.01
N HIS A 203 -13.92 1.42 -4.82
CA HIS A 203 -14.37 0.56 -5.90
C HIS A 203 -15.62 1.10 -6.59
N GLY A 204 -16.63 1.52 -5.81
CA GLY A 204 -17.85 2.12 -6.37
C GLY A 204 -17.55 3.40 -7.15
N LEU A 205 -16.65 4.25 -6.64
CA LEU A 205 -16.27 5.50 -7.31
C LEU A 205 -15.62 5.28 -8.69
N VAL A 206 -14.84 4.20 -8.85
CA VAL A 206 -14.04 3.99 -10.06
C VAL A 206 -14.58 2.93 -11.01
N GLU A 207 -15.71 2.31 -10.67
CA GLU A 207 -16.29 1.17 -11.37
C GLU A 207 -16.50 1.44 -12.87
N GLN A 208 -17.02 2.61 -13.22
CA GLN A 208 -17.31 2.99 -14.61
C GLN A 208 -16.11 3.66 -15.33
N HIS A 209 -15.02 3.92 -14.62
CA HIS A 209 -13.90 4.73 -15.12
C HIS A 209 -12.61 3.95 -15.32
N LEU A 210 -12.38 2.93 -14.49
CA LEU A 210 -11.11 2.24 -14.42
C LEU A 210 -11.22 0.75 -14.73
N THR A 211 -10.09 0.15 -15.11
CA THR A 211 -10.05 -1.26 -15.52
C THR A 211 -9.97 -2.19 -14.32
N ALA A 212 -10.22 -3.49 -14.53
CA ALA A 212 -10.01 -4.54 -13.53
C ALA A 212 -8.61 -4.50 -12.90
N ARG A 213 -7.59 -4.08 -13.65
CA ARG A 213 -6.23 -3.88 -13.12
C ARG A 213 -6.16 -2.79 -12.04
N SER A 214 -6.99 -1.75 -12.11
CA SER A 214 -7.09 -0.74 -11.07
C SER A 214 -7.83 -1.26 -9.84
N HIS A 215 -8.92 -2.01 -10.02
CA HIS A 215 -9.62 -2.67 -8.90
C HIS A 215 -8.66 -3.60 -8.15
N ALA A 216 -7.93 -4.46 -8.86
CA ALA A 216 -6.94 -5.34 -8.23
C ALA A 216 -5.84 -4.59 -7.45
N ARG A 217 -5.52 -3.34 -7.83
CA ARG A 217 -4.59 -2.50 -7.03
C ARG A 217 -5.25 -1.96 -5.78
N ILE A 218 -6.52 -1.56 -5.85
CA ILE A 218 -7.30 -1.11 -4.70
C ILE A 218 -7.36 -2.24 -3.68
N ASP A 219 -7.75 -3.44 -4.10
CA ASP A 219 -7.73 -4.64 -3.26
C ASP A 219 -6.34 -4.89 -2.66
N HIS A 220 -5.29 -4.87 -3.49
CA HIS A 220 -3.93 -5.11 -3.04
C HIS A 220 -3.46 -4.14 -1.94
N VAL A 221 -3.80 -2.86 -2.07
CA VAL A 221 -3.46 -1.82 -1.08
C VAL A 221 -4.26 -1.99 0.20
N PHE A 222 -5.59 -2.02 0.09
CA PHE A 222 -6.46 -2.01 1.27
C PHE A 222 -6.43 -3.33 2.02
N ASN A 223 -6.33 -4.47 1.33
CA ASN A 223 -6.22 -5.77 2.01
C ASN A 223 -4.91 -5.89 2.80
N HIS A 224 -3.83 -5.22 2.38
CA HIS A 224 -2.59 -5.14 3.16
C HIS A 224 -2.75 -4.24 4.39
N PHE A 225 -3.18 -2.99 4.21
CA PHE A 225 -3.26 -2.03 5.32
C PHE A 225 -4.40 -2.33 6.30
N ALA A 226 -5.45 -3.02 5.87
CA ALA A 226 -6.54 -3.49 6.72
C ALA A 226 -6.28 -4.89 7.31
N ALA A 227 -5.16 -5.55 7.01
CA ALA A 227 -4.87 -6.86 7.59
C ALA A 227 -4.71 -6.73 9.11
N GLY A 228 -5.51 -7.47 9.87
CA GLY A 228 -5.51 -7.40 11.33
C GLY A 228 -4.14 -7.73 11.96
N ASP A 229 -3.35 -8.58 11.31
CA ASP A 229 -1.98 -8.92 11.74
C ASP A 229 -1.00 -7.78 11.45
N PHE A 230 -1.13 -7.09 10.30
CA PHE A 230 -0.34 -5.90 10.00
C PHE A 230 -0.64 -4.78 11.01
N LEU A 231 -1.92 -4.54 11.29
CA LEU A 231 -2.34 -3.54 12.26
C LEU A 231 -1.84 -3.88 13.68
N ALA A 232 -1.90 -5.16 14.08
CA ALA A 232 -1.39 -5.59 15.38
C ALA A 232 0.12 -5.39 15.52
N GLU A 233 0.90 -5.67 14.47
CA GLU A 233 2.35 -5.41 14.46
C GLU A 233 2.64 -3.91 14.47
N LEU A 234 1.90 -3.11 13.68
CA LEU A 234 2.10 -1.68 13.55
C LEU A 234 1.86 -0.93 14.87
N TYR A 235 0.82 -1.31 15.63
CA TYR A 235 0.49 -0.74 16.94
C TYR A 235 1.13 -1.51 18.12
N GLY A 236 1.96 -2.51 17.83
CA GLY A 236 2.67 -3.29 18.84
C GLY A 236 3.90 -2.58 19.42
N ASP A 237 4.61 -3.29 20.30
CA ASP A 237 5.78 -2.75 21.02
C ASP A 237 7.09 -2.74 20.21
N GLY A 238 7.06 -3.13 18.94
CA GLY A 238 8.24 -3.16 18.08
C GLY A 238 8.81 -1.76 17.85
N GLU A 239 10.09 -1.53 18.17
CA GLU A 239 10.74 -0.21 18.08
C GLU A 239 10.64 0.40 16.68
N GLU A 240 10.89 -0.39 15.65
CA GLU A 240 10.81 0.03 14.24
C GLU A 240 9.39 0.49 13.88
N TYR A 241 8.35 -0.25 14.30
CA TYR A 241 6.96 0.11 14.06
C TYR A 241 6.53 1.33 14.86
N ARG A 242 6.98 1.46 16.12
CA ARG A 242 6.70 2.64 16.95
C ARG A 242 7.22 3.92 16.32
N LEU A 243 8.43 3.88 15.75
CA LEU A 243 9.01 5.05 15.07
C LEU A 243 8.20 5.42 13.82
N SER A 244 7.88 4.43 12.97
CA SER A 244 7.08 4.67 11.77
C SER A 244 5.66 5.12 12.11
N LEU A 245 4.99 4.47 13.05
CA LEU A 245 3.63 4.82 13.49
C LEU A 245 3.57 6.25 14.01
N ARG A 246 4.52 6.66 14.87
CA ARG A 246 4.60 8.05 15.35
C ARG A 246 4.66 9.05 14.20
N LYS A 247 5.51 8.80 13.21
CA LYS A 247 5.67 9.70 12.07
C LYS A 247 4.44 9.71 11.17
N ILE A 248 3.84 8.54 10.93
CA ILE A 248 2.57 8.42 10.20
C ILE A 248 1.50 9.26 10.91
N CYS A 249 1.28 9.06 12.20
CA CYS A 249 0.27 9.79 12.98
C CYS A 249 0.54 11.30 13.00
N ASN A 250 1.79 11.73 13.15
CA ASN A 250 2.16 13.15 13.08
C ASN A 250 1.84 13.76 11.70
N GLY A 251 2.19 13.06 10.62
CA GLY A 251 1.87 13.50 9.26
C GLY A 251 0.37 13.55 9.00
N VAL A 252 -0.36 12.51 9.44
CA VAL A 252 -1.82 12.44 9.30
C VAL A 252 -2.51 13.54 10.09
N ASN A 253 -2.10 13.82 11.33
CA ASN A 253 -2.63 14.95 12.11
C ASN A 253 -2.40 16.28 11.39
N LYS A 254 -1.22 16.49 10.80
CA LYS A 254 -0.96 17.70 10.02
C LYS A 254 -1.90 17.82 8.81
N LEU A 255 -2.16 16.73 8.08
CA LEU A 255 -3.12 16.76 6.96
C LEU A 255 -4.56 16.99 7.42
N LEU A 256 -4.94 16.47 8.59
CA LEU A 256 -6.25 16.74 9.21
C LEU A 256 -6.40 18.22 9.59
N ASP A 257 -5.38 18.80 10.23
CA ASP A 257 -5.36 20.22 10.63
C ASP A 257 -5.41 21.18 9.43
N GLU A 258 -4.76 20.80 8.32
CA GLU A 258 -4.76 21.56 7.07
C GLU A 258 -6.05 21.35 6.25
N GLY A 259 -6.89 20.37 6.60
CA GLY A 259 -8.10 20.01 5.86
C GLY A 259 -7.82 19.43 4.46
N THR A 260 -6.66 18.80 4.29
CA THR A 260 -6.17 18.28 3.00
C THR A 260 -6.42 16.78 2.81
N LEU A 261 -6.92 16.09 3.84
CA LEU A 261 -7.19 14.65 3.87
C LEU A 261 -8.55 14.23 3.28
#